data_AF-A0A3D0C6C5-F1
#
_entry.id   AF-A0A3D0C6C5-F1
#
_cell.length_a   1.000
_cell.length_b   1.000
_cell.length_c   1.000
_cell.angle_alpha   90.00
_cell.angle_beta   90.00
_cell.angle_gamma   90.00
#
_symmetry.space_group_name_H-M   'P 1'
#
loop_
_entity.id
_entity.type
_entity.pdbx_description
1 polymer ?
#
loop_
_entity_poly.entity_id
_entity_poly.type
_entity_poly.pdbx_seq_one_letter_code
_entity_poly.pdbx_strand_id
1 'polypeptide(L)'
;MSDDIKGSLEQINDVSRQLLSRIFTMHNKSQESSATINESNNDTTITDDSATENELTELMANRDSLIHRLFEQNTHKEISIELNLVNEMVSLDTELSKQSKAYKQLLTEQVIKLKKSKKITKSYQKY
;
A
#
# COMPACT_ATOMS: atom_id res chain seq x y z
N MET A 1 32.42 10.41 2.64
CA MET A 1 31.46 9.58 3.40
C MET A 1 30.98 8.53 2.42
N SER A 2 31.52 7.32 2.48
CA SER A 2 30.95 6.21 1.72
C SER A 2 29.61 5.93 2.39
N ASP A 3 28.50 6.32 1.76
CA ASP A 3 27.20 5.87 2.24
C ASP A 3 27.24 4.35 2.24
N ASP A 4 26.98 3.75 3.40
CA ASP A 4 27.02 2.30 3.54
C ASP A 4 25.91 1.72 2.66
N ILE A 5 26.30 1.12 1.53
CA ILE A 5 25.39 0.49 0.56
C ILE A 5 24.49 -0.51 1.27
N LYS A 6 25.08 -1.26 2.22
CA LYS A 6 24.37 -2.22 3.04
C LYS A 6 23.28 -1.52 3.86
N GLY A 7 23.64 -0.52 4.66
CA GLY A 7 22.67 0.25 5.45
C GLY A 7 21.58 0.92 4.60
N SER A 8 21.93 1.39 3.40
CA SER A 8 20.97 1.98 2.45
C SER A 8 19.96 0.95 1.93
N LEU A 9 20.43 -0.24 1.56
CA LEU A 9 19.57 -1.36 1.13
C LEU A 9 18.71 -1.89 2.28
N GLU A 10 19.27 -2.01 3.49
CA GLU A 10 18.52 -2.39 4.69
C GLU A 10 17.39 -1.39 4.96
N GLN A 11 17.66 -0.09 4.85
CA GLN A 11 16.66 0.96 5.03
C GLN A 11 15.55 0.88 3.96
N ILE A 12 15.91 0.65 2.69
CA ILE A 12 14.92 0.46 1.61
C ILE A 12 14.04 -0.77 1.89
N ASN A 13 14.64 -1.89 2.30
CA ASN A 13 13.91 -3.12 2.61
C ASN A 13 12.99 -2.92 3.81
N ASP A 14 13.43 -2.22 4.86
CA ASP A 14 12.59 -1.91 6.02
C ASP A 14 11.40 -1.02 5.67
N VAL A 15 11.59 0.03 4.88
CA VAL A 15 10.47 0.86 4.40
C VAL A 15 9.53 0.02 3.52
N SER A 16 10.05 -0.90 2.72
CA SER A 16 9.24 -1.82 1.90
C SER A 16 8.38 -2.77 2.75
N ARG A 17 8.93 -3.29 3.86
CA ARG A 17 8.18 -4.12 4.82
C ARG A 17 7.10 -3.31 5.56
N GLN A 18 7.40 -2.06 5.92
CA GLN A 18 6.42 -1.15 6.51
C GLN A 18 5.25 -0.87 5.53
N LEU A 19 5.56 -0.59 4.27
CA LEU A 19 4.55 -0.43 3.20
C LEU A 19 3.68 -1.68 3.07
N LEU A 20 4.27 -2.88 3.04
CA LEU A 20 3.51 -4.13 2.99
C LEU A 20 2.56 -4.27 4.17
N SER A 21 3.07 -4.10 5.39
CA SER A 21 2.27 -4.18 6.62
C SER A 21 1.07 -3.22 6.56
N ARG A 22 1.30 -2.01 6.03
CA ARG A 22 0.27 -0.99 5.89
C ARG A 22 -0.81 -1.38 4.89
N ILE A 23 -0.41 -1.83 3.70
CA ILE A 23 -1.33 -2.30 2.67
C ILE A 23 -2.15 -3.48 3.19
N PHE A 24 -1.53 -4.43 3.91
CA PHE A 24 -2.24 -5.55 4.53
C PHE A 24 -3.28 -5.10 5.54
N THR A 25 -2.93 -4.15 6.40
CA THR A 25 -3.85 -3.61 7.42
C THR A 25 -5.05 -2.94 6.76
N MET A 26 -4.83 -2.12 5.73
CA MET A 26 -5.90 -1.47 4.97
C MET A 26 -6.78 -2.46 4.19
N HIS A 27 -6.17 -3.50 3.62
CA HIS A 27 -6.87 -4.58 2.94
C HIS A 27 -7.80 -5.32 3.89
N ASN A 28 -7.30 -5.73 5.07
CA ASN A 28 -8.09 -6.44 6.07
C ASN A 28 -9.25 -5.60 6.60
N LYS A 29 -8.99 -4.33 6.95
CA LYS A 29 -10.04 -3.38 7.38
C LYS A 29 -11.14 -3.26 6.32
N SER A 30 -10.74 -3.13 5.05
CA SER A 30 -11.69 -3.00 3.93
C SER A 30 -12.51 -4.26 3.69
N GLN A 31 -11.95 -5.44 3.95
CA GLN A 31 -12.65 -6.72 3.83
C GLN A 31 -13.66 -6.93 4.99
N GLU A 32 -13.26 -6.60 6.22
CA GLU A 32 -14.13 -6.66 7.41
C GLU A 32 -15.32 -5.72 7.29
N SER A 33 -15.12 -4.49 6.83
CA SER A 33 -16.22 -3.55 6.57
C SER A 33 -17.19 -4.06 5.49
N SER A 34 -16.74 -4.86 4.52
CA SER A 34 -17.65 -5.46 3.53
C SER A 34 -18.47 -6.63 4.10
N ALA A 35 -18.06 -7.25 5.20
CA ALA A 35 -18.77 -8.36 5.82
C ALA A 35 -19.89 -7.89 6.78
N THR A 36 -19.71 -6.74 7.42
CA THR A 36 -20.65 -6.19 8.42
C THR A 36 -21.77 -5.33 7.82
N ILE A 37 -21.69 -4.88 6.56
CA ILE A 37 -22.74 -4.05 5.93
C ILE A 37 -24.10 -4.77 5.75
N ASN A 38 -24.18 -6.08 6.02
CA ASN A 38 -25.47 -6.78 6.07
C ASN A 38 -26.29 -6.51 7.34
N GLU A 39 -25.73 -5.90 8.38
CA GLU A 39 -26.47 -5.52 9.59
C GLU A 39 -26.06 -4.13 10.08
N SER A 40 -27.06 -3.26 10.25
CA SER A 40 -26.99 -1.91 10.84
C SER A 40 -26.73 -0.75 9.87
N ASN A 41 -27.83 -0.06 9.58
CA ASN A 41 -27.83 1.33 9.15
C ASN A 41 -27.19 2.21 10.24
N ASN A 42 -26.36 3.14 9.77
CA ASN A 42 -25.95 4.37 10.45
C ASN A 42 -24.82 4.22 11.49
N ASP A 43 -23.56 4.27 11.02
CA ASP A 43 -22.58 5.13 11.69
C ASP A 43 -21.49 5.58 10.71
N THR A 44 -21.40 6.89 10.52
CA THR A 44 -20.32 7.60 9.82
C THR A 44 -19.07 7.57 10.71
N THR A 45 -18.33 6.47 10.70
CA THR A 45 -16.95 6.46 11.19
C THR A 45 -16.01 6.97 10.10
N ILE A 46 -16.17 8.23 9.71
CA ILE A 46 -15.09 9.00 9.08
C ILE A 46 -14.19 9.47 10.21
N THR A 47 -13.44 8.54 10.79
CA THR A 47 -12.39 8.91 11.74
C THR A 47 -11.22 7.97 11.51
N ASP A 48 -10.11 8.57 11.09
CA ASP A 48 -8.73 8.04 11.00
C ASP A 48 -8.21 7.49 9.66
N ASP A 49 -9.02 7.35 8.60
CA ASP A 49 -8.49 6.86 7.30
C ASP A 49 -7.50 7.83 6.63
N SER A 50 -7.68 9.15 6.78
CA SER A 50 -6.78 10.13 6.15
C SER A 50 -5.36 10.13 6.74
N ALA A 51 -5.21 9.85 8.04
CA ALA A 51 -3.91 9.73 8.68
C ALA A 51 -3.16 8.50 8.14
N THR A 52 -3.91 7.43 7.87
CA THR A 52 -3.37 6.18 7.33
C THR A 52 -2.93 6.28 5.87
N GLU A 53 -3.66 7.04 5.05
CA GLU A 53 -3.33 7.28 3.64
C GLU A 53 -2.13 8.23 3.49
N ASN A 54 -2.02 9.24 4.36
CA ASN A 54 -0.87 10.15 4.38
C ASN A 54 0.42 9.38 4.73
N GLU A 55 0.37 8.54 5.76
CA GLU A 55 1.51 7.70 6.17
C GLU A 55 1.96 6.75 5.04
N LEU A 56 1.01 6.14 4.31
CA LEU A 56 1.33 5.30 3.16
C LEU A 56 2.03 6.08 2.04
N THR A 57 1.53 7.29 1.75
CA THR A 57 2.11 8.17 0.72
C THR A 57 3.50 8.64 1.10
N GLU A 58 3.72 8.99 2.37
CA GLU A 58 5.02 9.37 2.91
C GLU A 58 6.03 8.22 2.85
N LEU A 59 5.64 7.00 3.23
CA LEU A 59 6.48 5.82 3.10
C LEU A 59 6.86 5.51 1.65
N MET A 60 5.93 5.69 0.70
CA MET A 60 6.21 5.52 -0.73
C MET A 60 7.22 6.55 -1.23
N ALA A 61 7.04 7.83 -0.88
CA ALA A 61 7.97 8.90 -1.26
C ALA A 61 9.35 8.70 -0.64
N ASN A 62 9.42 8.29 0.62
CA ASN A 62 10.66 7.96 1.31
C ASN A 62 11.40 6.81 0.60
N ARG A 63 10.70 5.71 0.29
CA ARG A 63 11.28 4.58 -0.44
C ARG A 63 11.84 5.00 -1.80
N ASP A 64 11.08 5.77 -2.57
CA ASP A 64 11.49 6.23 -3.89
C ASP A 64 12.76 7.09 -3.82
N SER A 65 12.78 8.04 -2.87
CA SER A 65 13.96 8.87 -2.60
C SER A 65 15.19 8.04 -2.19
N LEU A 66 15.02 7.01 -1.35
CA LEU A 66 16.13 6.13 -0.94
C LEU A 66 16.69 5.32 -2.11
N ILE A 67 15.82 4.77 -2.95
CA ILE A 67 16.21 4.02 -4.15
C ILE A 67 16.95 4.93 -5.11
N HIS A 68 16.41 6.12 -5.39
CA HIS A 68 17.05 7.08 -6.27
C HIS A 68 18.46 7.43 -5.80
N ARG A 69 18.58 7.79 -4.51
CA ARG A 69 19.85 8.11 -3.88
C ARG A 69 20.86 6.95 -3.96
N LEU A 70 20.43 5.71 -3.70
CA LEU A 70 21.28 4.52 -3.79
C LEU A 70 21.92 4.40 -5.18
N PHE A 71 21.11 4.54 -6.24
CA PHE A 71 21.59 4.39 -7.62
C PHE A 71 22.32 5.62 -8.18
N GLU A 72 22.07 6.81 -7.64
CA GLU A 72 22.85 8.02 -7.98
C GLU A 72 24.26 7.98 -7.39
N GLN A 73 24.41 7.43 -6.18
CA GLN A 73 25.66 7.46 -5.44
C GLN A 73 26.56 6.25 -5.68
N ASN A 74 26.02 5.14 -6.20
CA ASN A 74 26.74 3.88 -6.28
C ASN A 74 26.62 3.25 -7.66
N THR A 75 27.68 2.59 -8.09
CA THR A 75 27.69 1.83 -9.34
C THR A 75 26.98 0.49 -9.16
N HIS A 76 26.51 -0.07 -10.28
CA HIS A 76 25.96 -1.43 -10.31
C HIS A 76 26.88 -2.46 -9.66
N LYS A 77 28.19 -2.37 -9.88
CA LYS A 77 29.16 -3.32 -9.32
C LYS A 77 29.21 -3.27 -7.81
N GLU A 78 29.18 -2.06 -7.24
CA GLU A 78 29.22 -1.87 -5.79
C GLU A 78 27.92 -2.34 -5.13
N ILE A 79 26.76 -2.02 -5.73
CA ILE A 79 25.45 -2.51 -5.26
C ILE A 79 25.38 -4.05 -5.33
N SER A 80 25.95 -4.65 -6.38
CA SER A 80 25.94 -6.11 -6.58
C SER A 80 26.73 -6.88 -5.53
N ILE A 81 27.60 -6.23 -4.74
CA ILE A 81 28.30 -6.86 -3.62
C ILE A 81 27.28 -7.33 -2.57
N GLU A 82 26.24 -6.53 -2.33
CA GLU A 82 25.17 -6.81 -1.37
C GLU A 82 24.02 -7.62 -2.02
N LEU A 83 24.37 -8.66 -2.78
CA LEU A 83 23.45 -9.44 -3.61
C LEU A 83 22.22 -9.95 -2.84
N ASN A 84 22.39 -10.38 -1.59
CA ASN A 84 21.28 -10.88 -0.77
C ASN A 84 20.24 -9.79 -0.48
N LEU A 85 20.69 -8.58 -0.15
CA LEU A 85 19.81 -7.45 0.14
C LEU A 85 19.11 -6.93 -1.12
N VAL A 86 19.81 -6.95 -2.27
CA VAL A 86 19.23 -6.62 -3.58
C VAL A 86 18.14 -7.64 -3.97
N ASN A 87 18.42 -8.92 -3.79
CA ASN A 87 17.43 -9.97 -4.06
C ASN A 87 16.21 -9.86 -3.14
N GLU A 88 16.42 -9.47 -1.88
CA GLU A 88 15.34 -9.18 -0.97
C GLU A 88 14.52 -7.97 -1.45
N MET A 89 15.17 -6.87 -1.84
CA MET A 89 14.50 -5.67 -2.38
C MET A 89 13.59 -6.03 -3.56
N VAL A 90 14.07 -6.86 -4.50
CA VAL A 90 13.31 -7.34 -5.66
C VAL A 90 12.13 -8.24 -5.24
N SER A 91 12.33 -9.09 -4.24
CA SER A 91 11.27 -9.95 -3.69
C SER A 91 10.17 -9.10 -3.03
N LEU A 92 10.55 -8.08 -2.27
CA LEU A 92 9.64 -7.13 -1.64
C LEU A 92 8.88 -6.30 -2.68
N ASP A 93 9.54 -5.85 -3.76
CA ASP A 93 8.88 -5.16 -4.88
C ASP A 93 7.80 -6.02 -5.54
N THR A 94 8.11 -7.31 -5.73
CA THR A 94 7.16 -8.26 -6.31
C THR A 94 5.93 -8.42 -5.42
N GLU A 95 6.13 -8.57 -4.10
CA GLU A 95 5.03 -8.72 -3.15
C GLU A 95 4.22 -7.41 -3.03
N LEU A 96 4.88 -6.25 -2.98
CA LEU A 96 4.22 -4.93 -2.98
C LEU A 96 3.33 -4.75 -4.21
N SER A 97 3.84 -5.10 -5.40
CA SER A 97 3.06 -5.00 -6.64
C SER A 97 1.83 -5.90 -6.60
N LYS A 98 1.99 -7.13 -6.10
CA LYS A 98 0.90 -8.10 -5.97
C LYS A 98 -0.17 -7.61 -5.00
N GLN A 99 0.22 -7.19 -3.79
CA GLN A 99 -0.72 -6.73 -2.77
C GLN A 99 -1.41 -5.43 -3.17
N SER A 100 -0.69 -4.48 -3.76
CA SER A 100 -1.28 -3.25 -4.29
C SER A 100 -2.34 -3.52 -5.36
N LYS A 101 -2.09 -4.46 -6.28
CA LYS A 101 -3.06 -4.89 -7.29
C LYS A 101 -4.30 -5.52 -6.65
N ALA A 102 -4.12 -6.44 -5.70
CA ALA A 102 -5.23 -7.07 -5.00
C ALA A 102 -6.09 -6.05 -4.25
N TYR A 103 -5.47 -5.12 -3.53
CA TYR A 103 -6.18 -4.08 -2.81
C TYR A 103 -6.94 -3.11 -3.76
N LYS A 104 -6.32 -2.72 -4.87
CA LYS A 104 -6.99 -1.91 -5.90
C LYS A 104 -8.22 -2.61 -6.49
N GLN A 105 -8.15 -3.92 -6.71
CA GLN A 105 -9.28 -4.72 -7.17
C GLN A 105 -10.41 -4.72 -6.14
N LEU A 106 -10.10 -4.98 -4.87
CA LEU A 106 -11.06 -4.93 -3.76
C LEU A 106 -11.80 -3.58 -3.71
N LEU A 107 -11.06 -2.46 -3.73
CA LEU A 107 -11.65 -1.13 -3.72
C LEU A 107 -12.54 -0.87 -4.94
N THR A 108 -12.10 -1.31 -6.12
CA THR A 108 -12.89 -1.18 -7.37
C THR A 108 -14.23 -1.91 -7.26
N GLU A 109 -14.22 -3.13 -6.71
CA GLU A 109 -15.44 -3.90 -6.47
C GLU A 109 -16.39 -3.22 -5.49
N GLN A 110 -15.86 -2.65 -4.41
CA GLN A 110 -16.66 -1.89 -3.43
C GLN A 110 -17.30 -0.66 -4.07
N VAL A 111 -16.56 0.11 -4.87
CA VAL A 111 -17.10 1.26 -5.60
C VAL A 111 -18.21 0.83 -6.58
N ILE A 112 -18.04 -0.28 -7.28
CA ILE A 112 -19.06 -0.83 -8.18
C ILE A 112 -20.33 -1.21 -7.40
N LYS A 113 -20.20 -1.89 -6.25
CA LYS A 113 -21.32 -2.25 -5.37
C LYS A 113 -22.06 -1.00 -4.88
N LEU A 114 -21.33 0.02 -4.41
CA LEU A 114 -21.91 1.30 -3.97
C LEU A 114 -22.63 2.06 -5.10
N LYS A 115 -22.10 2.03 -6.33
CA LYS A 115 -22.77 2.63 -7.49
C LYS A 115 -24.08 1.92 -7.81
N LYS A 116 -24.10 0.58 -7.73
CA LYS A 116 -25.31 -0.23 -7.94
C LYS A 116 -26.34 0.04 -6.85
N SER A 117 -25.96 0.06 -5.57
CA SER A 117 -26.89 0.33 -4.46
C SER A 117 -27.51 1.72 -4.57
N LYS A 118 -26.73 2.78 -4.82
CA LYS A 118 -27.25 4.14 -5.02
C LYS A 118 -28.26 4.23 -6.18
N LYS A 119 -28.04 3.48 -7.27
CA LYS A 119 -28.98 3.43 -8.41
C LYS A 119 -30.31 2.79 -8.01
N ILE A 120 -30.25 1.72 -7.21
CA ILE A 120 -31.44 1.04 -6.69
C ILE A 120 -32.23 1.97 -5.75
N THR A 121 -31.57 2.58 -4.76
CA THR A 121 -32.23 3.50 -3.81
C THR A 121 -32.94 4.66 -4.51
N LYS A 122 -32.29 5.29 -5.51
CA LYS A 122 -32.92 6.37 -6.31
C LYS A 122 -34.13 5.91 -7.11
N SER A 123 -34.16 4.63 -7.51
CA SER A 123 -35.29 4.07 -8.26
C SER A 123 -36.48 3.81 -7.35
N TYR A 124 -36.24 3.33 -6.12
CA TYR A 124 -37.30 3.14 -5.12
C TYR A 124 -37.85 4.46 -4.58
N GLN A 125 -37.04 5.50 -4.43
CA GLN A 125 -37.48 6.81 -3.94
C GLN A 125 -38.37 7.59 -4.95
N LYS A 126 -38.55 7.08 -6.17
CA LYS A 126 -39.48 7.61 -7.17
C LYS A 126 -40.90 7.05 -7.06
N TYR A 127 -41.09 6.01 -6.26
CA TYR A 127 -42.40 5.40 -5.96
C TYR A 127 -42.77 5.67 -4.50
#